data_AF-A0A507ERP1-F1
#
_entry.id   AF-A0A507ERP1-F1
#
_cell.length_a   1.000
_cell.length_b   1.000
_cell.length_c   1.000
_cell.angle_alpha   90.00
_cell.angle_beta   90.00
_cell.angle_gamma   90.00
#
_symmetry.space_group_name_H-M   'P 1'
#
loop_
_entity.id
_entity.type
_entity.pdbx_description
1 polymer ?
#
loop_
_entity_poly.entity_id
_entity_poly.type
_entity_poly.pdbx_seq_one_letter_code
_entity_poly.pdbx_strand_id
1 'polypeptide(L)'
;MLAASGNKFRMTLGLPVGAVMNCADNSGAKNLYIISVKGIKGRLNRLPAAGVGDMVLATVKKGKPDLRKKGGFSGCVVLGGVELCHCTSLEGALGHGTDCGRHEAVMPAVVIRQRKPWRRRDGIYLYFEDNAGVIVNPKGEMKGSAITGPVGKECADLWPKIASSSGTVV
;
A
#
# COMPACT_ATOMS: atom_id res chain seq x y z
N MET A 1 -17.17 0.70 7.67
CA MET A 1 -16.57 0.24 8.93
C MET A 1 -15.10 -0.01 8.72
N LEU A 2 -14.23 0.81 9.32
CA LEU A 2 -12.78 0.58 9.33
C LEU A 2 -12.48 -0.45 10.42
N ALA A 3 -11.64 -1.42 10.12
CA ALA A 3 -11.27 -2.51 11.02
C ALA A 3 -10.17 -2.14 12.04
N ALA A 4 -9.74 -0.88 12.10
CA ALA A 4 -8.77 -0.43 13.09
C ALA A 4 -9.46 -0.36 14.46
N SER A 5 -8.87 -0.98 15.48
CA SER A 5 -9.35 -0.85 16.84
C SER A 5 -8.76 0.41 17.48
N GLY A 6 -9.58 1.45 17.65
CA GLY A 6 -9.22 2.65 18.41
C GLY A 6 -8.74 3.83 17.58
N ASN A 7 -8.33 4.90 18.29
CA ASN A 7 -7.95 6.17 17.69
C ASN A 7 -6.43 6.31 17.63
N LYS A 8 -5.92 6.53 16.42
CA LYS A 8 -4.50 6.80 16.18
C LYS A 8 -4.10 8.18 16.69
N PHE A 9 -3.01 8.25 17.45
CA PHE A 9 -2.39 9.53 17.82
C PHE A 9 -1.75 10.20 16.59
N ARG A 10 -1.89 11.52 16.47
CA ARG A 10 -1.34 12.27 15.34
C ARG A 10 0.18 12.25 15.39
N MET A 11 0.78 11.67 14.34
CA MET A 11 2.23 11.55 14.17
C MET A 11 2.69 12.20 12.87
N THR A 12 4.00 12.36 12.71
CA THR A 12 4.61 12.83 11.46
C THR A 12 4.31 11.83 10.34
N LEU A 13 3.75 12.30 9.23
CA LEU A 13 3.49 11.48 8.04
C LEU A 13 4.77 11.44 7.18
N GLY A 14 5.17 10.24 6.76
CA GLY A 14 6.45 10.02 6.06
C GLY A 14 6.30 9.40 4.67
N LEU A 15 5.11 8.92 4.33
CA LEU A 15 4.85 8.19 3.09
C LEU A 15 3.75 8.88 2.29
N PRO A 16 4.07 9.87 1.43
CA PRO A 16 3.10 10.45 0.51
C PRO A 16 2.62 9.42 -0.52
N VAL A 17 1.49 9.71 -1.17
CA VAL A 17 1.07 9.00 -2.39
C VAL A 17 2.21 8.98 -3.41
N GLY A 18 2.42 7.83 -4.04
CA GLY A 18 3.54 7.58 -4.95
C GLY A 18 4.79 7.00 -4.30
N ALA A 19 4.85 6.97 -2.96
CA ALA A 19 5.94 6.32 -2.25
C ALA A 19 5.92 4.79 -2.46
N VAL A 20 7.11 4.20 -2.59
CA VAL A 20 7.31 2.75 -2.59
C VAL A 20 7.86 2.34 -1.23
N MET A 21 7.28 1.29 -0.63
CA MET A 21 7.73 0.70 0.63
C MET A 21 7.95 -0.81 0.49
N ASN A 22 8.73 -1.38 1.40
CA ASN A 22 8.96 -2.82 1.44
C ASN A 22 7.71 -3.55 1.94
N CYS A 23 7.47 -4.75 1.42
CA CYS A 23 6.47 -5.65 1.98
C CYS A 23 7.14 -6.47 3.08
N ALA A 24 6.58 -6.44 4.29
CA ALA A 24 7.12 -7.16 5.44
C ALA A 24 6.44 -8.51 5.67
N ASP A 25 5.53 -8.93 4.80
CA ASP A 25 4.84 -10.21 4.91
C ASP A 25 5.39 -11.27 3.96
N ASN A 26 5.08 -12.53 4.25
CA ASN A 26 5.40 -13.66 3.38
C ASN A 26 4.36 -13.88 2.26
N SER A 27 3.53 -12.88 1.93
CA SER A 27 2.50 -12.99 0.88
C SER A 27 3.09 -13.22 -0.51
N GLY A 28 4.38 -12.88 -0.70
CA GLY A 28 5.10 -12.97 -1.97
C GLY A 28 5.18 -11.63 -2.71
N ALA A 29 4.69 -10.54 -2.13
CA ALA A 29 5.03 -9.19 -2.56
C ALA A 29 6.39 -8.79 -1.98
N LYS A 30 7.19 -8.04 -2.75
CA LYS A 30 8.47 -7.45 -2.29
C LYS A 30 8.32 -5.96 -2.05
N ASN A 31 7.70 -5.25 -3.01
CA ASN A 31 7.56 -3.80 -2.97
C ASN A 31 6.10 -3.40 -3.18
N LEU A 32 5.62 -2.50 -2.33
CA LEU A 32 4.28 -1.92 -2.34
C LEU A 32 4.36 -0.45 -2.78
N TYR A 33 3.55 -0.07 -3.75
CA TYR A 33 3.42 1.31 -4.24
C TYR A 33 2.11 1.92 -3.72
N ILE A 34 2.20 3.03 -3.01
CA ILE A 34 1.03 3.66 -2.37
C ILE A 34 0.26 4.50 -3.39
N ILE A 35 -1.02 4.18 -3.57
CA ILE A 35 -1.96 4.91 -4.44
C ILE A 35 -2.74 5.94 -3.65
N SER A 36 -3.26 5.55 -2.48
CA SER A 36 -4.06 6.45 -1.65
C SER A 36 -4.06 6.01 -0.19
N VAL A 37 -4.43 6.92 0.70
CA VAL A 37 -4.48 6.70 2.15
C VAL A 37 -5.92 6.81 2.60
N LYS A 38 -6.39 5.84 3.40
CA LYS A 38 -7.76 5.85 3.90
C LYS A 38 -7.93 6.90 5.00
N GLY A 39 -9.11 7.52 5.06
CA GLY A 39 -9.47 8.46 6.13
C GLY A 39 -8.91 9.87 5.98
N ILE A 40 -8.26 10.20 4.86
CA ILE A 40 -7.75 11.55 4.60
C ILE A 40 -8.77 12.36 3.79
N LYS A 41 -9.05 13.59 4.25
CA LYS A 41 -9.82 14.57 3.49
C LYS A 41 -8.92 15.28 2.47
N GLY A 42 -9.41 15.45 1.26
CA GLY A 42 -8.70 16.18 0.20
C GLY A 42 -8.47 17.64 0.59
N ARG A 43 -7.32 18.18 0.20
CA ARG A 43 -7.01 19.62 0.25
C ARG A 43 -6.25 19.98 -1.02
N LEU A 44 -6.58 21.13 -1.61
CA LEU A 44 -5.94 21.61 -2.84
C LEU A 44 -4.41 21.61 -2.69
N ASN A 45 -3.71 21.07 -3.68
CA ASN A 45 -2.26 20.95 -3.76
C ASN A 45 -1.60 20.18 -2.60
N ARG A 46 -2.36 19.37 -1.85
CA ARG A 46 -1.83 18.49 -0.80
C ARG A 46 -1.88 17.05 -1.26
N LEU A 47 -0.71 16.43 -1.35
CA LEU A 47 -0.63 14.97 -1.50
C LEU A 47 -1.05 14.30 -0.18
N PRO A 48 -2.00 13.34 -0.22
CA PRO A 48 -2.27 12.50 0.93
C PRO A 48 -1.00 11.77 1.36
N ALA A 49 -0.79 11.61 2.67
CA ALA A 49 0.38 10.93 3.21
C ALA A 49 0.01 10.04 4.38
N ALA A 50 0.73 8.93 4.53
CA ALA A 50 0.56 7.95 5.57
C ALA A 50 1.74 7.95 6.56
N GLY A 51 1.47 7.48 7.77
CA GLY A 51 2.46 7.09 8.75
C GLY A 51 2.14 5.71 9.35
N VAL A 52 2.91 5.28 10.34
CA VAL A 52 2.75 3.98 11.01
C VAL A 52 1.30 3.78 11.50
N GLY A 53 0.72 2.62 11.20
CA GLY A 53 -0.65 2.25 11.56
C GLY A 53 -1.75 2.71 10.59
N ASP A 54 -1.44 3.54 9.58
CA ASP A 54 -2.44 3.94 8.58
C ASP A 54 -2.69 2.82 7.57
N MET A 55 -3.96 2.67 7.17
CA MET A 55 -4.33 1.81 6.05
C MET A 55 -4.22 2.59 4.74
N VAL A 56 -3.46 2.03 3.81
CA VAL A 56 -3.24 2.55 2.46
C VAL A 56 -3.80 1.60 1.41
N LEU A 57 -4.15 2.11 0.24
CA LEU A 57 -4.36 1.31 -0.96
C LEU A 57 -3.04 1.28 -1.72
N ALA A 58 -2.56 0.08 -2.02
CA ALA A 58 -1.26 -0.13 -2.66
C ALA A 58 -1.33 -1.14 -3.80
N THR A 59 -0.44 -0.99 -4.78
CA THR A 59 -0.16 -2.03 -5.78
C THR A 59 1.16 -2.73 -5.50
N VAL A 60 1.28 -3.99 -5.92
CA VAL A 60 2.54 -4.72 -5.84
C VAL A 60 3.34 -4.47 -7.09
N LYS A 61 4.47 -3.77 -6.98
CA LYS A 61 5.37 -3.51 -8.12
C LYS A 61 6.25 -4.71 -8.44
N LYS A 62 6.79 -5.34 -7.39
CA LYS A 62 7.67 -6.50 -7.49
C LYS A 62 7.13 -7.60 -6.58
N GLY A 63 7.02 -8.82 -7.09
CA GLY A 63 6.47 -9.96 -6.34
C GLY A 63 5.94 -11.07 -7.24
N LYS A 64 5.25 -12.05 -6.63
CA LYS A 64 4.57 -13.15 -7.32
C LYS A 64 3.63 -12.61 -8.41
N PRO A 65 3.59 -13.25 -9.61
CA PRO A 65 2.79 -12.78 -10.74
C PRO A 65 1.29 -12.73 -10.43
N ASP A 66 0.78 -13.62 -9.57
CA ASP A 66 -0.64 -13.67 -9.18
C ASP A 66 -1.10 -12.41 -8.44
N LEU A 67 -0.19 -11.75 -7.72
CA LEU A 67 -0.47 -10.49 -7.03
C LEU A 67 -0.35 -9.27 -7.96
N ARG A 68 0.23 -9.46 -9.15
CA ARG A 68 0.51 -8.40 -10.12
C ARG A 68 -0.44 -8.41 -11.30
N LYS A 69 -1.05 -9.55 -11.63
CA LYS A 69 -2.04 -9.63 -12.72
C LYS A 69 -3.44 -9.45 -12.15
N LYS A 70 -4.10 -8.33 -12.48
CA LYS A 70 -5.51 -8.45 -12.89
C LYS A 70 -5.49 -9.03 -14.29
N GLY A 71 -6.36 -10.00 -14.56
CA GLY A 71 -6.50 -10.56 -15.90
C GLY A 71 -6.56 -9.40 -16.90
N GLY A 72 -5.60 -9.35 -17.81
CA GLY A 72 -5.73 -8.49 -18.97
C GLY A 72 -7.03 -8.90 -19.63
N PHE A 73 -7.85 -7.92 -20.01
CA PHE A 73 -8.94 -8.20 -20.94
C PHE A 73 -8.29 -8.75 -22.21
N SER A 74 -8.28 -10.08 -22.33
CA SER A 74 -8.04 -10.78 -23.58
C SER A 74 -9.33 -10.67 -24.37
N GLY A 75 -9.41 -9.65 -25.21
CA GLY A 75 -10.56 -9.43 -26.06
C GLY A 75 -10.21 -8.55 -27.24
N CYS A 76 -9.29 -9.00 -28.10
CA CYS A 76 -9.27 -8.53 -29.47
C CYS A 76 -10.42 -9.25 -30.18
N VAL A 77 -11.57 -8.58 -30.35
CA VAL A 77 -12.62 -9.11 -31.22
C VAL A 77 -12.25 -8.70 -32.64
N VAL A 78 -11.81 -9.65 -33.46
CA VAL A 78 -11.57 -9.43 -34.88
C VAL A 78 -12.94 -9.34 -35.56
N LEU A 79 -13.40 -8.13 -35.88
CA LEU A 79 -14.51 -7.92 -36.80
C LEU A 79 -13.97 -7.29 -38.08
N GLY A 80 -14.01 -8.03 -39.18
CA GLY A 80 -13.86 -7.46 -40.52
C GLY A 80 -12.46 -6.95 -40.91
N GLY A 81 -11.37 -7.51 -40.34
CA GLY A 81 -10.00 -7.23 -40.81
C GLY A 81 -9.44 -5.85 -40.45
N VAL A 82 -10.07 -5.12 -39.53
CA VAL A 82 -9.57 -3.85 -38.99
C VAL A 82 -9.24 -4.05 -37.50
N GLU A 83 -7.99 -3.86 -37.11
CA GLU A 83 -7.56 -3.97 -35.72
C GLU A 83 -8.05 -2.74 -34.93
N LEU A 84 -9.29 -2.80 -34.45
CA LEU A 84 -9.84 -1.79 -33.55
C LEU A 84 -9.69 -2.26 -32.11
N CYS A 85 -8.59 -1.86 -31.48
CA CYS A 85 -8.46 -1.87 -30.03
C CYS A 85 -9.47 -0.86 -29.45
N HIS A 86 -10.56 -1.35 -28.84
CA HIS A 86 -11.39 -0.52 -27.96
C HIS A 86 -10.60 -0.23 -26.67
N CYS A 87 -9.71 0.75 -26.73
CA CYS A 87 -9.19 1.40 -25.54
C CYS A 87 -10.21 2.45 -25.12
N THR A 88 -10.95 2.24 -24.03
CA THR A 88 -11.77 3.30 -23.42
C THR A 88 -10.91 4.39 -22.74
N SER A 89 -9.60 4.41 -22.98
CA SER A 89 -8.73 5.54 -22.61
C SER A 89 -8.42 6.33 -23.88
N LEU A 90 -9.14 7.42 -24.07
CA LEU A 90 -9.03 8.32 -25.22
C LEU A 90 -7.73 9.14 -25.29
N GLU A 91 -6.72 8.86 -24.47
CA GLU A 91 -5.50 9.69 -24.43
C GLU A 91 -4.25 8.88 -24.78
N GLY A 92 -4.11 8.64 -26.09
CA GLY A 92 -2.87 8.24 -26.72
C GLY A 92 -2.41 9.33 -27.69
N ALA A 93 -1.84 10.41 -27.18
CA ALA A 93 -1.01 11.33 -27.95
C ALA A 93 -0.11 12.10 -27.00
N LEU A 94 1.11 11.61 -26.74
CA LEU A 94 2.34 12.38 -26.48
C LEU A 94 3.47 11.37 -26.14
N GLY A 95 4.58 11.49 -26.88
CA GLY A 95 5.69 10.53 -26.92
C GLY A 95 6.60 10.52 -25.69
N HIS A 96 6.15 9.88 -24.62
CA HIS A 96 7.01 9.23 -23.64
C HIS A 96 6.45 7.82 -23.45
N GLY A 97 7.29 6.78 -23.49
CA GLY A 97 6.87 5.39 -23.42
C GLY A 97 6.05 5.08 -22.16
N THR A 98 4.74 5.24 -22.23
CA THR A 98 3.80 4.80 -21.21
C THR A 98 3.46 3.36 -21.55
N ASP A 99 4.12 2.43 -20.86
CA ASP A 99 3.64 1.06 -20.62
C ASP A 99 2.11 1.09 -20.60
N CYS A 100 1.48 0.50 -21.61
CA CYS A 100 0.04 0.32 -21.70
C CYS A 100 -0.41 -0.60 -20.56
N GLY A 101 -0.53 0.01 -19.39
CA GLY A 101 -1.19 -0.45 -18.18
C GLY A 101 -1.09 -1.93 -17.91
N ARG A 102 0.05 -2.41 -17.39
CA ARG A 102 0.01 -3.59 -16.51
C ARG A 102 -0.97 -3.31 -15.38
N HIS A 103 -2.20 -3.84 -15.49
CA HIS A 103 -3.23 -3.72 -14.46
C HIS A 103 -2.79 -4.49 -13.21
N GLU A 104 -2.05 -3.82 -12.33
CA GLU A 104 -1.64 -4.35 -11.04
C GLU A 104 -2.83 -4.46 -10.09
N ALA A 105 -2.91 -5.57 -9.34
CA ALA A 105 -3.96 -5.73 -8.35
C ALA A 105 -3.79 -4.71 -7.22
N VAL A 106 -4.83 -3.90 -7.00
CA VAL A 106 -4.89 -2.95 -5.90
C VAL A 106 -5.36 -3.70 -4.66
N MET A 107 -4.56 -3.65 -3.61
CA MET A 107 -4.85 -4.30 -2.34
C MET A 107 -4.72 -3.29 -1.19
N PRO A 108 -5.51 -3.41 -0.12
CA PRO A 108 -5.26 -2.67 1.10
C PRO A 108 -3.95 -3.15 1.74
N ALA A 109 -3.22 -2.23 2.34
CA ALA A 109 -2.04 -2.51 3.13
C ALA A 109 -2.00 -1.60 4.37
N VAL A 110 -1.31 -2.02 5.42
CA VAL A 110 -1.07 -1.22 6.62
C VAL A 110 0.42 -0.91 6.70
N VAL A 111 0.75 0.35 6.99
CA VAL A 111 2.14 0.78 7.22
C VAL A 111 2.58 0.33 8.61
N ILE A 112 3.63 -0.49 8.70
CA ILE A 112 4.12 -1.02 10.00
C ILE A 112 5.38 -0.29 10.49
N ARG A 113 6.18 0.25 9.56
CA ARG A 113 7.47 0.88 9.82
C ARG A 113 7.65 2.11 8.94
N GLN A 114 8.31 3.11 9.51
CA GLN A 114 8.53 4.41 8.89
C GLN A 114 9.94 4.92 9.21
N ARG A 115 10.67 5.31 8.17
CA ARG A 115 12.01 5.89 8.28
C ARG A 115 12.01 7.35 8.75
N LYS A 116 10.98 8.11 8.39
CA LYS A 116 10.83 9.49 8.86
C LYS A 116 10.55 9.48 10.37
N PRO A 117 11.35 10.18 11.20
CA PRO A 117 11.16 10.17 12.64
C PRO A 117 9.82 10.79 13.04
N TRP A 118 9.18 10.20 14.05
CA TRP A 118 8.00 10.76 14.70
C TRP A 118 8.19 10.80 16.21
N ARG A 119 7.44 11.68 16.85
CA ARG A 119 7.44 11.88 18.30
C ARG A 119 6.32 11.06 18.93
N ARG A 120 6.67 10.28 19.95
CA ARG A 120 5.73 9.57 20.81
C ARG A 120 5.18 10.46 21.92
N ARG A 121 4.14 9.99 22.62
CA ARG A 121 3.50 10.75 23.70
C ARG A 121 4.43 11.00 24.89
N ASP A 122 5.37 10.09 25.12
CA ASP A 122 6.44 10.20 26.12
C ASP A 122 7.51 11.26 25.75
N GLY A 123 7.49 11.80 24.53
CA GLY A 123 8.44 12.80 24.05
C GLY A 123 9.66 12.22 23.33
N ILE A 124 9.77 10.89 23.25
CA ILE A 124 10.87 10.23 22.56
C ILE A 124 10.64 10.31 21.04
N TYR A 125 11.72 10.56 20.30
CA TYR A 125 11.72 10.47 18.84
C TYR A 125 12.16 9.09 18.42
N LEU A 126 11.35 8.43 17.59
CA LEU A 126 11.64 7.10 17.07
C LEU A 126 11.62 7.11 15.54
N TYR A 127 12.48 6.29 14.93
CA TYR A 127 12.50 6.01 13.50
C TYR A 127 12.96 4.58 13.25
N PHE A 128 12.50 3.99 12.14
CA PHE A 128 12.98 2.70 11.65
C PHE A 128 14.03 2.88 10.55
N GLU A 129 14.77 1.82 10.25
CA GLU A 129 15.74 1.81 9.17
C GLU A 129 15.08 1.98 7.79
N ASP A 130 13.97 1.26 7.57
CA ASP A 130 13.24 1.22 6.31
C ASP A 130 11.75 1.56 6.46
N ASN A 131 11.11 1.82 5.32
CA ASN A 131 9.66 1.93 5.23
C ASN A 131 9.10 0.58 4.83
N ALA A 132 8.15 0.06 5.62
CA ALA A 132 7.55 -1.23 5.35
C ALA A 132 6.05 -1.27 5.66
N GLY A 133 5.34 -2.11 4.93
CA GLY A 133 3.92 -2.38 5.15
C GLY A 133 3.57 -3.84 4.94
N VAL A 134 2.36 -4.20 5.36
CA VAL A 134 1.80 -5.55 5.29
C VAL A 134 0.49 -5.50 4.50
N ILE A 135 0.27 -6.46 3.61
CA ILE A 135 -0.98 -6.54 2.85
C ILE A 135 -2.08 -7.06 3.76
N VAL A 136 -3.22 -6.38 3.74
CA VAL A 136 -4.38 -6.73 4.56
C VAL A 136 -5.65 -6.77 3.73
N ASN A 137 -6.64 -7.49 4.24
CA ASN A 137 -8.01 -7.44 3.76
C ASN A 137 -8.70 -6.16 4.25
N PRO A 138 -9.84 -5.77 3.65
CA PRO A 138 -10.63 -4.64 4.14
C PRO A 138 -11.07 -4.80 5.61
N LYS A 139 -11.16 -6.04 6.11
CA LYS A 139 -11.43 -6.41 7.50
C LYS A 139 -10.22 -6.28 8.45
N GLY A 140 -9.05 -5.84 7.96
CA GLY A 140 -7.85 -5.69 8.79
C GLY A 140 -7.10 -7.00 9.09
N GLU A 141 -7.53 -8.11 8.51
CA GLU A 141 -6.82 -9.38 8.58
C GLU A 141 -5.66 -9.38 7.59
N MET A 142 -4.48 -9.83 8.00
CA MET A 142 -3.32 -9.94 7.13
C MET A 142 -3.48 -11.07 6.10
N LYS A 143 -2.94 -10.86 4.90
CA LYS A 143 -2.89 -11.88 3.86
C LYS A 143 -1.75 -12.88 4.08
N GLY A 144 -0.60 -12.40 4.54
CA GLY A 144 0.50 -13.24 4.98
C GLY A 144 0.25 -13.84 6.37
N SER A 145 1.04 -14.83 6.76
CA SER A 145 0.93 -15.50 8.07
C SER A 145 1.92 -14.94 9.10
N ALA A 146 3.05 -14.37 8.65
CA ALA A 146 4.11 -13.89 9.52
C ALA A 146 4.68 -12.56 9.00
N ILE A 147 5.18 -11.74 9.93
CA ILE A 147 5.81 -10.45 9.64
C ILE A 147 7.31 -10.55 9.88
N THR A 148 8.11 -10.07 8.94
CA THR A 148 9.56 -9.95 9.07
C THR A 148 9.96 -8.59 9.65
N GLY A 149 10.78 -8.62 10.70
CA GLY A 149 11.33 -7.44 11.34
C GLY A 149 10.43 -6.85 12.45
N PRO A 150 10.86 -5.75 13.06
CA PRO A 150 10.12 -5.12 14.14
C PRO A 150 8.88 -4.38 13.62
N VAL A 151 7.88 -4.21 14.49
CA VAL A 151 6.65 -3.47 14.21
C VAL A 151 6.52 -2.30 15.18
N GLY A 152 6.09 -1.14 14.70
CA GLY A 152 5.80 -0.01 15.59
C GLY A 152 4.63 -0.31 16.54
N LYS A 153 4.79 0.03 17.82
CA LYS A 153 3.78 -0.09 18.87
C LYS A 153 2.46 0.54 18.47
N GLU A 154 2.51 1.69 17.82
CA GLU A 154 1.33 2.40 17.34
C GLU A 154 0.54 1.60 16.30
N CYS A 155 1.21 0.75 15.51
CA CYS A 155 0.54 -0.16 14.60
C CYS A 155 -0.02 -1.39 15.34
N ALA A 156 0.74 -1.94 16.31
CA ALA A 156 0.32 -3.10 17.07
C ALA A 156 -0.95 -2.81 17.91
N ASP A 157 -1.03 -1.63 18.53
CA ASP A 157 -2.17 -1.19 19.33
C ASP A 157 -3.46 -1.05 18.49
N LEU A 158 -3.33 -0.63 17.22
CA LEU A 158 -4.47 -0.42 16.31
C LEU A 158 -4.91 -1.68 15.58
N TRP A 159 -4.01 -2.64 15.38
CA TRP A 159 -4.20 -3.81 14.54
C TRP A 159 -3.84 -5.08 15.30
N PRO A 160 -4.77 -5.68 16.08
CA PRO A 160 -4.47 -6.83 16.93
C PRO A 160 -3.96 -8.04 16.15
N LYS A 161 -4.49 -8.26 14.93
CA LYS A 161 -4.03 -9.33 14.04
C LYS A 161 -2.58 -9.14 13.57
N ILE A 162 -2.13 -7.88 13.45
CA ILE A 162 -0.74 -7.55 13.12
C ILE A 162 0.16 -7.75 14.34
N ALA A 163 -0.29 -7.34 15.52
CA ALA A 163 0.42 -7.56 16.78
C ALA A 163 0.68 -9.07 17.02
N SER A 164 -0.34 -9.92 16.82
CA SER A 164 -0.22 -11.37 17.04
C SER A 164 0.81 -12.06 16.14
N SER A 165 1.02 -11.58 14.92
CA SER A 165 1.98 -12.20 13.97
C SER A 165 3.32 -11.47 13.90
N SER A 166 3.52 -10.47 14.76
CA SER A 166 4.78 -9.73 14.87
C SER A 166 5.72 -10.39 15.88
N GLY A 167 7.01 -10.49 15.54
CA GLY A 167 8.01 -11.05 16.46
C GLY A 167 8.47 -10.07 17.53
N THR A 168 8.66 -8.80 17.15
CA THR A 168 9.11 -7.74 18.07
C THR A 168 8.31 -6.47 17.82
N VAL A 169 7.77 -5.90 18.89
CA VAL A 169 7.05 -4.64 18.86
C VAL A 169 7.88 -3.59 19.58
N VAL A 170 8.10 -2.45 18.93
CA VAL A 170 8.91 -1.33 19.43
C VAL A 170 8.05 -0.11 19.57
#